data_AF-A0A852UVX8-F1
#
_entry.id   AF-A0A852UVX8-F1
#
_cell.length_a   1.000
_cell.length_b   1.000
_cell.length_c   1.000
_cell.angle_alpha   90.00
_cell.angle_beta   90.00
_cell.angle_gamma   90.00
#
_symmetry.space_group_name_H-M   'P 1'
#
loop_
_entity.id
_entity.type
_entity.pdbx_description
1 polymer ?
#
loop_
_entity_poly.entity_id
_entity_poly.type
_entity_poly.pdbx_seq_one_letter_code
_entity_poly.pdbx_strand_id
1 'polypeptide(L)'
;MPSRAATAALPSLVWRFLVWACGTAALLAAMPPDYRAGAMMPLFAALLGLLAAAEPEGVWVLALEVTTVGAWLVTTVAYGHDPSPLTALAIGSLLYVHHAMAALAAHVPVRARLPVPLLTAWAGRTGGVLAASAAVCAALTALVALPAGPSPAVAVVLGAAGALAVAFALTRS
;
A
#
# COMPACT_ATOMS: atom_id res chain seq x y z
N MET A 1 -37.36 -18.41 9.77
CA MET A 1 -37.12 -16.98 9.50
C MET A 1 -35.62 -16.78 9.28
N PRO A 2 -35.16 -16.34 8.10
CA PRO A 2 -33.74 -16.04 7.90
C PRO A 2 -33.33 -14.88 8.80
N SER A 3 -32.24 -15.04 9.58
CA SER A 3 -31.72 -13.95 10.40
C SER A 3 -31.24 -12.83 9.48
N ARG A 4 -31.65 -11.58 9.76
CA ARG A 4 -31.13 -10.43 9.02
C ARG A 4 -29.64 -10.32 9.33
N ALA A 5 -28.79 -10.48 8.32
CA ALA A 5 -27.37 -10.27 8.47
C ALA A 5 -27.09 -8.84 8.96
N ALA A 6 -26.18 -8.70 9.92
CA ALA A 6 -25.78 -7.38 10.43
C ALA A 6 -25.15 -6.54 9.31
N THR A 7 -25.51 -5.26 9.25
CA THR A 7 -24.98 -4.29 8.28
C THR A 7 -24.34 -3.10 8.98
N ALA A 8 -23.20 -2.64 8.47
CA ALA A 8 -22.57 -1.40 8.91
C ALA A 8 -22.87 -0.27 7.92
N ALA A 9 -23.21 0.92 8.44
CA ALA A 9 -23.27 2.14 7.64
C ALA A 9 -21.86 2.72 7.57
N LEU A 10 -21.22 2.60 6.41
CA LEU A 10 -19.91 3.18 6.14
C LEU A 10 -20.08 4.21 5.03
N PRO A 11 -20.12 5.51 5.37
CA PRO A 11 -20.20 6.57 4.37
C PRO A 11 -19.02 6.48 3.39
N SER A 12 -19.28 6.78 2.11
CA SER A 12 -18.21 6.84 1.08
C SER A 12 -17.02 7.73 1.49
N LEU A 13 -17.28 8.78 2.27
CA LEU A 13 -16.25 9.68 2.77
C LEU A 13 -15.23 8.98 3.68
N VAL A 14 -15.63 7.94 4.43
CA VAL A 14 -14.71 7.16 5.26
C VAL A 14 -13.70 6.43 4.38
N TRP A 15 -14.16 5.77 3.30
CA TRP A 15 -13.28 5.09 2.37
C TRP A 15 -12.33 6.06 1.67
N ARG A 16 -12.82 7.20 1.20
CA ARG A 16 -12.00 8.24 0.58
C ARG A 16 -10.97 8.83 1.55
N PHE A 17 -11.36 9.04 2.81
CA PHE A 17 -10.43 9.46 3.86
C PHE A 17 -9.33 8.42 4.09
N LEU A 18 -9.66 7.12 4.10
CA LEU A 18 -8.68 6.04 4.22
C LEU A 18 -7.75 5.97 3.01
N VAL A 19 -8.27 6.15 1.78
CA VAL A 19 -7.44 6.28 0.56
C VAL A 19 -6.43 7.42 0.74
N TRP A 20 -6.90 8.61 1.12
CA TRP A 20 -6.05 9.78 1.34
C TRP A 20 -5.00 9.53 2.42
N ALA A 21 -5.42 9.04 3.59
CA ALA A 21 -4.55 8.84 4.73
C ALA A 21 -3.45 7.80 4.45
N CYS A 22 -3.82 6.64 3.90
CA CYS A 22 -2.86 5.59 3.55
C CYS A 22 -1.89 6.03 2.45
N GLY A 23 -2.38 6.68 1.39
CA GLY A 23 -1.54 7.14 0.29
C GLY A 23 -0.57 8.24 0.73
N THR A 24 -1.05 9.23 1.47
CA THR A 24 -0.21 10.31 2.01
C THR A 24 0.85 9.76 2.97
N ALA A 25 0.46 8.85 3.88
CA ALA A 25 1.39 8.24 4.82
C ALA A 25 2.46 7.39 4.12
N ALA A 26 2.08 6.62 3.08
CA ALA A 26 3.02 5.82 2.30
C ALA A 26 4.08 6.70 1.63
N LEU A 27 3.63 7.77 0.96
CA LEU A 27 4.51 8.69 0.26
C LEU A 27 5.45 9.44 1.22
N LEU A 28 4.92 9.91 2.36
CA LEU A 28 5.74 10.55 3.39
C LEU A 28 6.79 9.60 4.00
N ALA A 29 6.42 8.33 4.22
CA ALA A 29 7.34 7.32 4.72
C ALA A 29 8.45 6.97 3.72
N ALA A 30 8.18 7.12 2.42
CA ALA A 30 9.13 6.87 1.34
C ALA A 30 10.10 8.04 1.07
N MET A 31 9.79 9.25 1.52
CA MET A 31 10.59 10.46 1.28
C MET A 31 11.86 10.53 2.16
N PRO A 32 12.91 11.23 1.70
CA PRO A 32 14.08 11.52 2.53
C PRO A 32 13.70 12.31 3.80
N PRO A 33 14.40 12.12 4.93
CA PRO A 33 14.15 12.84 6.17
C PRO A 33 14.14 14.36 6.05
N ASP A 34 15.00 14.92 5.20
CA ASP A 34 15.11 16.37 5.00
C ASP A 34 13.89 16.91 4.24
N TYR A 35 13.32 16.12 3.33
CA TYR A 35 12.18 16.50 2.52
C TYR A 35 10.90 16.52 3.35
N ARG A 36 10.71 15.52 4.23
CA ARG A 36 9.56 15.48 5.15
C ARG A 36 9.61 16.56 6.24
N ALA A 37 10.80 17.10 6.55
CA ALA A 37 10.96 18.15 7.56
C ALA A 37 10.50 19.52 7.05
N GLY A 38 10.57 19.77 5.74
CA GLY A 38 10.02 20.96 5.10
C GLY A 38 8.50 20.90 4.92
N ALA A 39 7.84 22.03 4.69
CA ALA A 39 6.38 22.07 4.46
C ALA A 39 5.96 21.62 3.04
N MET A 40 6.81 21.86 2.04
CA MET A 40 6.43 21.70 0.63
C MET A 40 6.17 20.24 0.23
N MET A 41 7.04 19.31 0.64
CA MET A 41 6.89 17.89 0.24
C MET A 41 5.72 17.19 0.96
N PRO A 42 5.47 17.41 2.26
CA PRO A 42 4.23 16.94 2.90
C PRO A 42 2.95 17.51 2.29
N LEU A 43 2.94 18.79 1.90
CA LEU A 43 1.81 19.37 1.19
C LEU A 43 1.60 18.72 -0.18
N PHE A 44 2.68 18.46 -0.93
CA PHE A 44 2.62 17.71 -2.18
C PHE A 44 2.06 16.30 -1.97
N ALA A 45 2.53 15.58 -0.94
CA ALA A 45 2.03 14.25 -0.62
C ALA A 45 0.54 14.26 -0.27
N ALA A 46 0.12 15.23 0.56
CA ALA A 46 -1.27 15.40 0.93
C ALA A 46 -2.16 15.74 -0.28
N LEU A 47 -1.68 16.61 -1.19
CA LEU A 47 -2.39 16.96 -2.42
C LEU A 47 -2.54 15.76 -3.34
N LEU A 48 -1.47 15.00 -3.58
CA LEU A 48 -1.53 13.82 -4.43
C LEU A 48 -2.46 12.75 -3.83
N GLY A 49 -2.41 12.57 -2.51
CA GLY A 49 -3.37 11.73 -1.77
C GLY A 49 -4.81 12.20 -1.93
N LEU A 50 -5.06 13.53 -1.93
CA LEU A 50 -6.39 14.09 -2.10
C LEU A 50 -6.90 13.86 -3.52
N LEU A 51 -6.05 13.97 -4.53
CA LEU A 51 -6.39 13.66 -5.92
C LEU A 51 -6.77 12.18 -6.08
N ALA A 52 -5.98 11.26 -5.51
CA ALA A 52 -6.31 9.83 -5.50
C ALA A 52 -7.62 9.53 -4.75
N ALA A 53 -7.88 10.21 -3.63
CA ALA A 53 -9.13 10.06 -2.88
C ALA A 53 -10.34 10.70 -3.56
N ALA A 54 -10.14 11.74 -4.37
CA ALA A 54 -11.18 12.41 -5.16
C ALA A 54 -11.60 11.56 -6.36
N GLU A 55 -10.66 10.85 -6.98
CA GLU A 55 -10.89 10.00 -8.15
C GLU A 55 -10.30 8.59 -7.92
N PRO A 56 -10.95 7.74 -7.11
CA PRO A 56 -10.41 6.43 -6.73
C PRO A 56 -10.35 5.40 -7.86
N GLU A 57 -11.01 5.64 -8.99
CA GLU A 57 -10.87 4.85 -10.24
C GLU A 57 -9.88 5.47 -11.24
N GLY A 58 -9.33 6.64 -10.90
CA GLY A 58 -8.55 7.46 -11.82
C GLY A 58 -7.05 7.17 -11.81
N VAL A 59 -6.34 7.83 -12.73
CA VAL A 59 -4.88 7.72 -12.88
C VAL A 59 -4.12 8.18 -11.62
N TRP A 60 -4.75 8.97 -10.75
CA TRP A 60 -4.12 9.53 -9.55
C TRP A 60 -3.74 8.47 -8.52
N VAL A 61 -4.46 7.36 -8.43
CA VAL A 61 -4.09 6.23 -7.56
C VAL A 61 -2.74 5.64 -8.03
N LEU A 62 -2.64 5.32 -9.32
CA LEU A 62 -1.39 4.83 -9.91
C LEU A 62 -0.26 5.86 -9.78
N ALA A 63 -0.55 7.14 -10.06
CA ALA A 63 0.44 8.21 -9.95
C ALA A 63 1.02 8.30 -8.54
N LEU A 64 0.18 8.20 -7.50
CA LEU A 64 0.61 8.18 -6.10
C LEU A 64 1.48 6.96 -5.80
N GLU A 65 1.06 5.77 -6.21
CA GLU A 65 1.79 4.52 -5.96
C GLU A 65 3.18 4.54 -6.62
N VAL A 66 3.24 4.93 -7.90
CA VAL A 66 4.51 5.07 -8.63
C VAL A 66 5.40 6.15 -8.02
N THR A 67 4.82 7.29 -7.63
CA THR A 67 5.58 8.36 -6.97
C THR A 67 6.14 7.90 -5.63
N THR A 68 5.39 7.10 -4.87
CA THR A 68 5.85 6.54 -3.60
C THR A 68 7.01 5.57 -3.79
N VAL A 69 6.91 4.65 -4.74
CA VAL A 69 8.00 3.72 -5.06
C VAL A 69 9.22 4.48 -5.58
N GLY A 70 9.02 5.48 -6.45
CA GLY A 70 10.09 6.34 -6.95
C GLY A 70 10.78 7.14 -5.84
N ALA A 71 10.01 7.73 -4.92
CA ALA A 71 10.56 8.43 -3.76
C ALA A 71 11.38 7.48 -2.88
N TRP A 72 10.90 6.27 -2.61
CA TRP A 72 11.63 5.26 -1.85
C TRP A 72 12.95 4.86 -2.53
N LEU A 73 12.93 4.63 -3.85
CA LEU A 73 14.14 4.32 -4.63
C LEU A 73 15.14 5.48 -4.62
N VAL A 74 14.67 6.72 -4.77
CA VAL A 74 15.55 7.91 -4.70
C VAL A 74 16.16 8.05 -3.30
N THR A 75 15.36 7.89 -2.24
CA THR A 75 15.81 7.92 -0.85
C THR A 75 16.91 6.89 -0.59
N THR A 76 16.73 5.66 -1.09
CA THR A 76 17.67 4.56 -0.87
C THR A 76 18.92 4.65 -1.76
N VAL A 77 18.72 4.77 -3.08
CA VAL A 77 19.81 4.67 -4.06
C VAL A 77 20.58 5.99 -4.21
N ALA A 78 19.89 7.12 -4.28
CA ALA A 78 20.52 8.41 -4.55
C ALA A 78 20.98 9.12 -3.27
N TYR A 79 20.17 9.06 -2.21
CA TYR A 79 20.48 9.70 -0.93
C TYR A 79 21.18 8.78 0.08
N GLY A 80 21.39 7.50 -0.26
CA GLY A 80 22.08 6.54 0.61
C GLY A 80 21.39 6.33 1.96
N HIS A 81 20.11 6.67 2.08
CA HIS A 81 19.35 6.41 3.30
C HIS A 81 18.82 4.99 3.23
N ASP A 82 19.32 4.12 4.11
CA ASP A 82 18.85 2.74 4.20
C ASP A 82 17.65 2.63 5.15
N PRO A 83 16.39 2.61 4.66
CA PRO A 83 15.23 2.44 5.50
C PRO A 83 15.27 1.06 6.15
N SER A 84 14.87 1.02 7.42
CA SER A 84 14.75 -0.25 8.13
C SER A 84 13.77 -1.19 7.41
N PRO A 85 13.91 -2.53 7.55
CA PRO A 85 12.95 -3.49 7.02
C PRO A 85 11.51 -3.20 7.46
N LEU A 86 11.33 -2.67 8.68
CA LEU A 86 10.03 -2.26 9.20
C LEU A 86 9.44 -1.09 8.41
N THR A 87 10.27 -0.11 8.04
CA THR A 87 9.85 1.03 7.21
C THR A 87 9.47 0.56 5.80
N ALA A 88 10.27 -0.31 5.19
CA ALA A 88 9.96 -0.87 3.86
C ALA A 88 8.64 -1.67 3.88
N LEU A 89 8.43 -2.49 4.92
CA LEU A 89 7.19 -3.22 5.12
C LEU A 89 6.00 -2.28 5.32
N ALA A 90 6.18 -1.19 6.08
CA ALA A 90 5.14 -0.19 6.30
C ALA A 90 4.74 0.51 5.00
N ILE A 91 5.71 0.92 4.17
CA ILE A 91 5.44 1.53 2.86
C ILE A 91 4.63 0.56 1.99
N GLY A 92 5.10 -0.68 1.84
CA GLY A 92 4.40 -1.70 1.04
C GLY A 92 3.00 -2.01 1.56
N SER A 93 2.84 -2.10 2.88
CA SER A 93 1.54 -2.34 3.53
C SER A 93 0.57 -1.19 3.29
N LEU A 94 1.03 0.06 3.43
CA LEU A 94 0.22 1.24 3.21
C LEU A 94 -0.20 1.37 1.75
N LEU A 95 0.69 1.07 0.79
CA LEU A 95 0.34 1.04 -0.64
C LEU A 95 -0.70 -0.04 -0.95
N TYR A 96 -0.54 -1.25 -0.42
CA TYR A 96 -1.52 -2.32 -0.62
C TYR A 96 -2.90 -1.95 -0.05
N VAL A 97 -2.93 -1.40 1.17
CA VAL A 97 -4.19 -0.94 1.78
C VAL A 97 -4.76 0.23 0.99
N HIS A 98 -3.95 1.21 0.57
CA HIS A 98 -4.39 2.33 -0.26
C HIS A 98 -5.08 1.84 -1.54
N HIS A 99 -4.44 0.93 -2.27
CA HIS A 99 -4.98 0.34 -3.50
C HIS A 99 -6.32 -0.38 -3.24
N ALA A 100 -6.36 -1.23 -2.21
CA ALA A 100 -7.57 -1.96 -1.84
C ALA A 100 -8.70 -1.02 -1.39
N MET A 101 -8.38 0.08 -0.70
CA MET A 101 -9.34 1.12 -0.32
C MET A 101 -9.85 1.88 -1.55
N ALA A 102 -8.99 2.18 -2.52
CA ALA A 102 -9.38 2.88 -3.74
C ALA A 102 -10.37 2.03 -4.54
N ALA A 103 -10.08 0.74 -4.73
CA ALA A 103 -11.00 -0.20 -5.38
C ALA A 103 -12.36 -0.33 -4.66
N LEU A 104 -12.39 -0.21 -3.33
CA LEU A 104 -13.67 -0.14 -2.60
C LEU A 104 -14.36 1.21 -2.77
N ALA A 105 -13.63 2.32 -2.59
CA ALA A 105 -14.16 3.68 -2.66
C ALA A 105 -14.77 4.02 -4.04
N ALA A 106 -14.22 3.42 -5.10
CA ALA A 106 -14.71 3.43 -6.47
C ALA A 106 -16.17 2.95 -6.58
N HIS A 107 -16.52 1.88 -5.88
CA HIS A 107 -17.81 1.19 -6.07
C HIS A 107 -18.79 1.37 -4.91
N VAL A 108 -18.36 1.98 -3.79
CA VAL A 108 -19.22 2.18 -2.61
C VAL A 108 -20.10 3.42 -2.80
N PRO A 109 -21.45 3.28 -2.83
CA PRO A 109 -22.36 4.42 -2.90
C PRO A 109 -22.23 5.35 -1.70
N VAL A 110 -22.64 6.62 -1.87
CA VAL A 110 -22.52 7.66 -0.83
C VAL A 110 -23.11 7.22 0.51
N ARG A 111 -24.25 6.52 0.49
CA ARG A 111 -24.97 6.00 1.67
C ARG A 111 -25.01 4.46 1.70
N ALA A 112 -23.88 3.82 1.43
CA ALA A 112 -23.80 2.37 1.43
C ALA A 112 -24.04 1.76 2.82
N ARG A 113 -24.77 0.63 2.83
CA ARG A 113 -24.82 -0.29 3.97
C ARG A 113 -24.16 -1.58 3.52
N LEU A 114 -23.00 -1.89 4.10
CA LEU A 114 -22.23 -3.07 3.74
C LEU A 114 -22.50 -4.19 4.75
N PRO A 115 -22.74 -5.43 4.31
CA PRO A 115 -22.84 -6.57 5.21
C PRO A 115 -21.55 -6.71 6.03
N VAL A 116 -21.68 -6.85 7.36
CA VAL A 116 -20.51 -7.07 8.24
C VAL A 116 -19.66 -8.27 7.79
N PRO A 117 -20.24 -9.42 7.38
CA PRO A 117 -19.46 -10.55 6.88
C PRO A 117 -18.59 -10.23 5.65
N LEU A 118 -19.03 -9.29 4.81
CA LEU A 118 -18.24 -8.86 3.65
C LEU A 118 -17.02 -8.06 4.09
N LEU A 119 -17.20 -7.15 5.04
CA LEU A 119 -16.12 -6.33 5.60
C LEU A 119 -15.10 -7.19 6.34
N THR A 120 -15.56 -8.15 7.14
CA THR A 120 -14.65 -9.05 7.88
C THR A 120 -13.92 -9.99 6.93
N ALA A 121 -14.57 -10.51 5.89
CA ALA A 121 -13.90 -11.33 4.87
C ALA A 121 -12.87 -10.51 4.07
N TRP A 122 -13.20 -9.27 3.71
CA TRP A 122 -12.25 -8.36 3.07
C TRP A 122 -11.06 -8.06 3.99
N ALA A 123 -11.30 -7.70 5.26
CA ALA A 123 -10.25 -7.42 6.23
C ALA A 123 -9.38 -8.65 6.49
N GLY A 124 -9.97 -9.85 6.55
CA GLY A 124 -9.24 -11.11 6.69
C GLY A 124 -8.32 -11.39 5.50
N ARG A 125 -8.79 -11.18 4.26
CA ARG A 125 -7.95 -11.31 3.06
C ARG A 125 -6.81 -10.28 3.06
N THR A 126 -7.13 -9.02 3.35
CA THR A 126 -6.13 -7.94 3.44
C THR A 126 -5.08 -8.27 4.48
N GLY A 127 -5.49 -8.67 5.68
CA GLY A 127 -4.59 -9.08 6.75
C GLY A 127 -3.74 -10.30 6.37
N GLY A 128 -4.32 -11.29 5.68
CA GLY A 128 -3.60 -12.46 5.17
C GLY A 128 -2.50 -12.09 4.18
N VAL A 129 -2.79 -11.19 3.22
CA VAL A 129 -1.80 -10.70 2.25
C VAL A 129 -0.68 -9.93 2.94
N LEU A 130 -1.02 -9.07 3.91
CA LEU A 130 -0.01 -8.33 4.68
C LEU A 130 0.87 -9.26 5.52
N ALA A 131 0.28 -10.26 6.19
CA ALA A 131 1.03 -11.25 6.96
C ALA A 131 1.97 -12.08 6.09
N ALA A 132 1.49 -12.54 4.92
CA ALA A 132 2.32 -13.25 3.95
C ALA A 132 3.46 -12.37 3.42
N SER A 133 3.17 -11.11 3.12
CA SER A 133 4.16 -10.13 2.65
C SER A 133 5.23 -9.87 3.71
N ALA A 134 4.84 -9.75 4.98
CA ALA A 134 5.75 -9.60 6.10
C ALA A 134 6.66 -10.83 6.26
N ALA A 135 6.11 -12.04 6.14
CA ALA A 135 6.88 -13.28 6.22
C ALA A 135 7.91 -13.39 5.08
N VAL A 136 7.52 -13.06 3.84
CA VAL A 136 8.43 -13.03 2.69
C VAL A 136 9.51 -11.96 2.88
N CYS A 137 9.13 -10.76 3.32
CA CYS A 137 10.08 -9.67 3.61
C CYS A 137 11.10 -10.08 4.68
N ALA A 138 10.66 -10.73 5.76
CA ALA A 138 11.54 -11.24 6.80
C ALA A 138 12.51 -12.32 6.27
N ALA A 139 12.01 -13.26 5.45
CA ALA A 139 12.84 -14.29 4.83
C ALA A 139 13.89 -13.69 3.88
N LEU A 140 13.50 -12.75 3.02
CA LEU A 140 14.43 -12.05 2.11
C LEU A 140 15.48 -11.23 2.89
N THR A 141 15.07 -10.54 3.95
CA THR A 141 15.98 -9.79 4.82
C THR A 141 17.02 -10.73 5.45
N ALA A 142 16.58 -11.90 5.94
CA ALA A 142 17.48 -12.90 6.50
C ALA A 142 18.46 -13.46 5.46
N LEU A 143 18.00 -13.68 4.22
CA LEU A 143 18.85 -14.15 3.12
C LEU A 143 19.92 -13.14 2.70
N VAL A 144 19.59 -11.85 2.64
CA VAL A 144 20.54 -10.77 2.30
C VAL A 144 21.60 -10.59 3.39
N ALA A 145 21.27 -10.88 4.65
CA ALA A 145 22.20 -10.80 5.77
C ALA A 145 23.27 -11.92 5.78
N LEU A 146 23.15 -12.94 4.92
CA LEU A 146 24.13 -14.01 4.83
C LEU A 146 25.45 -13.50 4.19
N PRO A 147 26.63 -14.00 4.60
CA PRO A 147 27.91 -13.59 4.01
C PRO A 147 28.03 -13.83 2.49
N ALA A 148 27.28 -14.80 1.96
CA ALA A 148 27.17 -15.09 0.53
C ALA A 148 25.77 -14.76 -0.03
N GLY A 149 25.05 -13.86 0.65
CA GLY A 149 23.71 -13.43 0.27
C GLY A 149 23.70 -12.64 -1.04
N PRO A 150 22.55 -12.59 -1.74
CA PRO A 150 22.40 -11.76 -2.93
C PRO A 150 22.56 -10.28 -2.56
N SER A 151 23.06 -9.47 -3.51
CA SER A 151 23.06 -8.03 -3.31
C SER A 151 21.62 -7.49 -3.13
N PRO A 152 21.42 -6.37 -2.43
CA PRO A 152 20.10 -5.79 -2.24
C PRO A 152 19.33 -5.56 -3.56
N ALA A 153 20.04 -5.14 -4.62
CA ALA A 153 19.46 -4.98 -5.94
C ALA A 153 18.89 -6.30 -6.52
N VAL A 154 19.63 -7.41 -6.38
CA VAL A 154 19.16 -8.73 -6.79
C VAL A 154 17.95 -9.17 -5.96
N ALA A 155 17.96 -8.91 -4.65
CA ALA A 155 16.83 -9.22 -3.78
C ALA A 155 15.55 -8.46 -4.19
N VAL A 156 15.67 -7.18 -4.56
CA VAL A 156 14.55 -6.38 -5.09
C VAL A 156 14.01 -6.98 -6.40
N VAL A 157 14.89 -7.34 -7.33
CA VAL A 157 14.48 -7.96 -8.62
C VAL A 157 13.78 -9.30 -8.38
N LEU A 158 14.30 -10.14 -7.50
CA LEU A 158 13.68 -11.43 -7.16
C LEU A 158 12.30 -11.23 -6.49
N GLY A 159 12.18 -10.26 -5.58
CA GLY A 159 10.91 -9.89 -4.97
C GLY A 159 9.89 -9.42 -5.99
N ALA A 160 10.27 -8.51 -6.89
CA ALA A 160 9.41 -8.01 -7.95
C ALA A 160 9.00 -9.12 -8.94
N ALA A 161 9.94 -9.96 -9.38
CA ALA A 161 9.66 -11.09 -10.25
C ALA A 161 8.71 -12.10 -9.60
N GLY A 162 8.91 -12.41 -8.31
CA GLY A 162 8.02 -13.28 -7.54
C GLY A 162 6.61 -12.73 -7.45
N ALA A 163 6.46 -11.43 -7.14
CA ALA A 163 5.17 -10.76 -7.09
C ALA A 163 4.44 -10.80 -8.45
N LEU A 164 5.15 -10.51 -9.54
CA LEU A 164 4.61 -10.57 -10.90
C LEU A 164 4.21 -11.99 -11.30
N ALA A 165 5.01 -13.00 -10.94
CA ALA A 165 4.70 -14.40 -11.22
C ALA A 165 3.43 -14.87 -10.49
N VAL A 166 3.26 -14.49 -9.22
CA VAL A 166 2.04 -14.78 -8.46
C VAL A 166 0.84 -14.07 -9.09
N ALA A 167 0.95 -12.78 -9.39
CA ALA A 167 -0.12 -12.04 -10.05
C ALA A 167 -0.53 -12.68 -11.38
N PHE A 168 0.45 -13.03 -12.22
CA PHE A 168 0.21 -13.71 -13.49
C PHE A 168 -0.50 -15.05 -13.31
N ALA A 169 -0.04 -15.89 -12.38
CA ALA A 169 -0.66 -17.19 -12.10
C ALA A 169 -2.12 -17.04 -11.65
N LEU A 170 -2.41 -16.06 -10.79
CA LEU A 170 -3.77 -15.78 -10.31
C LEU A 170 -4.70 -15.24 -11.40
N THR A 171 -4.18 -14.52 -12.40
CA THR A 171 -5.01 -14.06 -13.54
C THR A 171 -5.33 -15.17 -14.56
N ARG A 172 -4.69 -16.33 -14.43
CA ARG A 172 -4.79 -17.45 -15.38
C ARG A 172 -5.63 -18.62 -14.84
N SER A 173 -5.94 -18.62 -13.54
CA SER A 173 -6.76 -19.62 -12.85
C SER A 173 -8.22 -19.18 -12.79
#